data_AF-C8WSC5-F1
#
_entry.id   AF-C8WSC5-F1
#
_cell.length_a   1.000
_cell.length_b   1.000
_cell.length_c   1.000
_cell.angle_alpha   90.00
_cell.angle_beta   90.00
_cell.angle_gamma   90.00
#
_symmetry.space_group_name_H-M   'P 1'
#
loop_
_entity.id
_entity.type
_entity.pdbx_description
1 polymer ?
#
loop_
_entity_poly.entity_id
_entity_poly.type
_entity_poly.pdbx_seq_one_letter_code
_entity_poly.pdbx_strand_id
1 'polypeptide(L)'
;MRATWRVQPVTAVVSLACLCTWIDAPKLEAQVIHRLPSVETARASFVLPERTIYRVASPPSGGDGFLAVAALRIGTASIPMDLWVTGSSDSGEVYVPLNILQNALNSIGLRSSWNASQFTWAIQTPTSRADTWEFPAGTGIGAVEVDGSLVTRLNVVPGVDLTSGWNGVDTVFLPLSQVAQLLADVGVQNTWDGATRVWTWVPPLQTSDALGPSQGVEEVRSDILASGANIVLRNLQVDGDVIVAPSPNGSVSLDHVSIDGKLVILASPGAPIQLTDIASPRIDVDSQGAVSLHLNGGAVGVLDVLPGMGGVQVASSKSSVLEVDDFATSPVVLAGSAYEAAEIRADDGVLNAETSLPLVRVWASGATLTVGQGETVGLLQVSPAVDGFSVDNFGTIQFLVNSSPNPVSSQGTGAVEAAMGAMTTPQAGEAAVSGVTGA
;
A
#
# COMPACT_ATOMS: atom_id res chain seq x y z
N MET A 1 -76.70 -55.65 21.41
CA MET A 1 -75.68 -55.94 20.38
C MET A 1 -74.93 -54.64 20.08
N ARG A 2 -73.60 -54.62 20.22
CA ARG A 2 -72.73 -53.48 19.86
C ARG A 2 -72.14 -53.74 18.47
N ALA A 3 -72.10 -52.73 17.61
CA ALA A 3 -71.31 -52.74 16.39
C ALA A 3 -70.70 -51.35 16.14
N THR A 4 -69.43 -51.39 15.75
CA THR A 4 -68.46 -50.33 15.49
C THR A 4 -68.56 -49.82 14.05
N TRP A 5 -68.17 -48.56 13.80
CA TRP A 5 -68.04 -47.99 12.45
C TRP A 5 -66.60 -47.52 12.20
N ARG A 6 -66.09 -47.77 10.98
CA ARG A 6 -64.87 -47.19 10.38
C ARG A 6 -65.29 -46.27 9.23
N VAL A 7 -64.58 -45.16 9.05
CA VAL A 7 -64.69 -44.27 7.88
C VAL A 7 -63.28 -44.00 7.35
N GLN A 8 -63.10 -44.14 6.03
CA GLN A 8 -61.95 -43.65 5.26
C GLN A 8 -62.29 -42.28 4.64
N PRO A 9 -61.31 -41.36 4.46
CA PRO A 9 -61.52 -40.18 3.65
C PRO A 9 -60.87 -40.26 2.25
N VAL A 10 -61.53 -39.55 1.35
CA VAL A 10 -61.31 -39.40 -0.10
C VAL A 10 -60.49 -38.13 -0.37
N THR A 11 -59.69 -38.19 -1.43
CA THR A 11 -58.83 -37.13 -1.98
C THR A 11 -59.63 -35.99 -2.60
N ALA A 12 -59.21 -34.73 -2.38
CA ALA A 12 -59.66 -33.57 -3.16
C ALA A 12 -58.45 -32.78 -3.67
N VAL A 13 -58.50 -32.43 -4.96
CA VAL A 13 -57.54 -31.58 -5.67
C VAL A 13 -58.15 -30.19 -5.81
N VAL A 14 -57.41 -29.15 -5.43
CA VAL A 14 -57.66 -27.76 -5.88
C VAL A 14 -56.31 -27.12 -6.23
N SER A 15 -56.27 -26.57 -7.44
CA SER A 15 -55.14 -25.84 -8.03
C SER A 15 -55.30 -24.34 -7.75
N LEU A 16 -54.21 -23.66 -7.38
CA LEU A 16 -54.12 -22.19 -7.50
C LEU A 16 -52.72 -21.83 -8.01
N ALA A 17 -52.69 -21.24 -9.20
CA ALA A 17 -51.50 -20.66 -9.79
C ALA A 17 -51.28 -19.24 -9.24
N CYS A 18 -50.05 -18.91 -8.87
CA CYS A 18 -49.59 -17.53 -8.82
C CYS A 18 -48.13 -17.46 -9.31
N LEU A 19 -47.94 -16.67 -10.37
CA LEU A 19 -46.68 -16.37 -11.01
C LEU A 19 -46.03 -15.21 -10.24
N CYS A 20 -44.83 -15.40 -9.68
CA CYS A 20 -43.93 -14.31 -9.32
C CYS A 20 -42.48 -14.81 -9.48
N THR A 21 -41.82 -14.26 -10.49
CA THR A 21 -40.39 -14.38 -10.76
C THR A 21 -39.57 -13.80 -9.61
N TRP A 22 -38.69 -14.60 -9.01
CA TRP A 22 -37.60 -14.13 -8.15
C TRP A 22 -36.29 -14.81 -8.55
N ILE A 23 -35.25 -14.00 -8.58
CA ILE A 23 -33.86 -14.30 -8.93
C ILE A 23 -33.28 -15.19 -7.82
N ASP A 24 -32.76 -16.36 -8.21
CA ASP A 24 -32.05 -17.26 -7.30
C ASP A 24 -30.70 -16.65 -6.89
N ALA A 25 -30.54 -16.39 -5.60
CA ALA A 25 -29.22 -16.32 -4.97
C ALA A 25 -28.85 -17.74 -4.48
N PRO A 26 -27.63 -18.24 -4.73
CA PRO A 26 -27.27 -19.58 -4.26
C PRO A 26 -27.16 -19.60 -2.74
N LYS A 27 -28.07 -20.32 -2.09
CA LYS A 27 -27.90 -20.79 -0.71
C LYS A 27 -26.72 -21.77 -0.68
N LEU A 28 -25.79 -21.57 0.25
CA LEU A 28 -24.83 -22.58 0.67
C LEU A 28 -25.59 -23.78 1.26
N GLU A 29 -25.89 -24.77 0.44
CA GLU A 29 -26.28 -26.10 0.92
C GLU A 29 -25.01 -26.86 1.31
N ALA A 30 -24.78 -26.98 2.61
CA ALA A 30 -23.79 -27.92 3.14
C ALA A 30 -24.22 -29.34 2.75
N GLN A 31 -23.51 -29.95 1.79
CA GLN A 31 -23.69 -31.35 1.46
C GLN A 31 -23.31 -32.22 2.66
N VAL A 32 -24.32 -32.81 3.30
CA VAL A 32 -24.15 -33.87 4.29
C VAL A 32 -23.72 -35.15 3.56
N ILE A 33 -22.41 -35.38 3.48
CA ILE A 33 -21.85 -36.64 2.97
C ILE A 33 -21.94 -37.69 4.07
N HIS A 34 -22.94 -38.57 4.00
CA HIS A 34 -22.98 -39.80 4.79
C HIS A 34 -22.07 -40.86 4.18
N ARG A 35 -20.81 -40.96 4.63
CA ARG A 35 -20.04 -42.22 4.67
C ARG A 35 -19.07 -42.23 5.84
N LEU A 36 -19.31 -43.14 6.78
CA LEU A 36 -18.37 -43.50 7.85
C LEU A 36 -17.47 -44.66 7.39
N PRO A 37 -16.21 -44.66 7.82
CA PRO A 37 -15.64 -45.82 8.48
C PRO A 37 -15.32 -45.48 9.95
N SER A 38 -15.50 -46.48 10.80
CA SER A 38 -15.30 -46.48 12.26
C SER A 38 -13.90 -46.02 12.68
N VAL A 39 -13.83 -45.07 13.62
CA VAL A 39 -12.65 -44.85 14.48
C VAL A 39 -13.13 -44.79 15.93
N GLU A 40 -12.67 -45.76 16.71
CA GLU A 40 -12.81 -45.82 18.17
C GLU A 40 -11.98 -44.69 18.83
N THR A 41 -12.44 -44.27 20.02
CA THR A 41 -11.82 -43.33 20.97
C THR A 41 -12.02 -41.82 20.75
N ALA A 42 -13.29 -41.38 20.84
CA ALA A 42 -13.60 -40.04 21.37
C ALA A 42 -13.60 -40.10 22.92
N ARG A 43 -12.70 -39.35 23.57
CA ARG A 43 -12.82 -39.07 25.01
C ARG A 43 -13.98 -38.10 25.23
N ALA A 44 -14.83 -38.43 26.20
CA ALA A 44 -16.11 -37.77 26.46
C ALA A 44 -15.93 -36.29 26.88
N SER A 45 -16.37 -35.39 26.01
CA SER A 45 -16.85 -34.07 26.43
C SER A 45 -18.27 -34.24 26.99
N PHE A 46 -18.57 -33.66 28.15
CA PHE A 46 -19.88 -33.75 28.82
C PHE A 46 -21.03 -33.37 27.85
N VAL A 47 -21.94 -34.33 27.61
CA VAL A 47 -23.12 -34.17 26.77
C VAL A 47 -24.34 -33.91 27.65
N LEU A 48 -24.98 -32.74 27.49
CA LEU A 48 -26.36 -32.52 27.93
C LEU A 48 -27.31 -32.84 26.74
N PRO A 49 -28.38 -33.63 26.95
CA PRO A 49 -29.16 -34.20 25.87
C PRO A 49 -30.25 -33.23 25.42
N GLU A 50 -29.91 -32.20 24.65
CA GLU A 50 -30.86 -31.41 23.83
C GLU A 50 -30.20 -30.41 22.86
N ARG A 51 -28.91 -30.56 22.55
CA ARG A 51 -28.16 -29.58 21.74
C ARG A 51 -27.63 -30.17 20.44
N THR A 52 -28.03 -29.57 19.32
CA THR A 52 -27.33 -29.71 18.04
C THR A 52 -25.98 -29.01 18.16
N ILE A 53 -24.92 -29.79 18.32
CA ILE A 53 -23.55 -29.28 18.18
C ILE A 53 -23.37 -28.99 16.69
N TYR A 54 -23.15 -27.72 16.34
CA TYR A 54 -22.65 -27.37 15.02
C TYR A 54 -21.30 -28.07 14.87
N ARG A 55 -21.28 -29.11 14.03
CA ARG A 55 -20.06 -29.86 13.76
C ARG A 55 -19.18 -28.91 12.97
N VAL A 56 -18.19 -28.34 13.64
CA VAL A 56 -17.07 -27.65 13.00
C VAL A 56 -16.55 -28.57 11.89
N ALA A 57 -16.43 -28.05 10.67
CA ALA A 57 -15.95 -28.85 9.55
C ALA A 57 -14.61 -29.50 9.93
N SER A 58 -14.43 -30.78 9.68
CA SER A 58 -13.15 -31.44 9.94
C SER A 58 -12.04 -30.68 9.19
N PRO A 59 -10.90 -30.38 9.82
CA PRO A 59 -9.83 -29.63 9.15
C PRO A 59 -9.36 -30.37 7.88
N PRO A 60 -8.82 -29.67 6.87
CA PRO A 60 -8.41 -30.26 5.60
C PRO A 60 -7.42 -31.43 5.75
N SER A 61 -6.66 -31.46 6.85
CA SER A 61 -5.61 -32.43 7.14
C SER A 61 -6.01 -33.57 8.09
N GLY A 62 -7.28 -33.67 8.52
CA GLY A 62 -7.78 -34.79 9.31
C GLY A 62 -7.22 -34.91 10.74
N GLY A 63 -6.59 -33.84 11.28
CA GLY A 63 -6.15 -33.78 12.67
C GLY A 63 -7.25 -33.33 13.65
N ASP A 64 -7.09 -33.65 14.92
CA ASP A 64 -7.94 -33.13 15.99
C ASP A 64 -7.80 -31.59 16.05
N GLY A 65 -8.91 -30.88 15.82
CA GLY A 65 -9.00 -29.44 16.00
C GLY A 65 -9.77 -29.12 17.27
N PHE A 66 -9.34 -28.10 18.03
CA PHE A 66 -10.07 -27.62 19.19
C PHE A 66 -10.18 -26.09 19.19
N LEU A 67 -11.20 -25.59 19.88
CA LEU A 67 -11.40 -24.16 20.10
C LEU A 67 -10.64 -23.71 21.35
N ALA A 68 -9.92 -22.60 21.24
CA ALA A 68 -9.19 -21.99 22.34
C ALA A 68 -9.63 -20.53 22.52
N VAL A 69 -9.94 -20.13 23.75
CA VAL A 69 -10.21 -18.73 24.06
C VAL A 69 -8.91 -17.93 24.01
N ALA A 70 -8.98 -16.77 23.37
CA ALA A 70 -7.90 -15.82 23.19
C ALA A 70 -8.43 -14.39 23.25
N ALA A 71 -7.53 -13.42 23.14
CA ALA A 71 -7.90 -12.02 23.01
C ALA A 71 -7.06 -11.30 21.95
N LEU A 72 -7.71 -10.44 21.20
CA LEU A 72 -7.07 -9.43 20.36
C LEU A 72 -7.05 -8.10 21.12
N ARG A 73 -5.87 -7.55 21.37
CA ARG A 73 -5.67 -6.24 22.00
C ARG A 73 -5.33 -5.18 20.97
N ILE A 74 -6.01 -4.05 21.03
CA ILE A 74 -5.80 -2.90 20.15
C ILE A 74 -5.78 -1.65 21.03
N GLY A 75 -4.60 -1.08 21.28
CA GLY A 75 -4.44 -0.05 22.29
C GLY A 75 -4.93 -0.52 23.67
N THR A 76 -5.94 0.16 24.22
CA THR A 76 -6.57 -0.22 25.51
C THR A 76 -7.76 -1.17 25.37
N ALA A 77 -8.23 -1.43 24.15
CA ALA A 77 -9.33 -2.34 23.89
C ALA A 77 -8.85 -3.80 23.90
N SER A 78 -9.69 -4.71 24.40
CA SER A 78 -9.46 -6.15 24.38
C SER A 78 -10.71 -6.84 23.85
N ILE A 79 -10.59 -7.47 22.69
CA ILE A 79 -11.68 -8.15 21.98
C ILE A 79 -11.49 -9.67 22.21
N PRO A 80 -12.40 -10.35 22.91
CA PRO A 80 -12.33 -11.80 23.04
C PRO A 80 -12.48 -12.46 21.66
N MET A 81 -11.73 -13.52 21.41
CA MET A 81 -11.84 -14.31 20.18
C MET A 81 -11.70 -15.80 20.46
N ASP A 82 -12.43 -16.62 19.70
CA ASP A 82 -12.21 -18.06 19.67
C ASP A 82 -11.24 -18.40 18.55
N LEU A 83 -10.15 -19.08 18.91
CA LEU A 83 -9.16 -19.58 17.96
C LEU A 83 -9.52 -21.00 17.56
N TRP A 84 -9.24 -21.35 16.32
CA TRP A 84 -9.18 -22.74 15.90
C TRP A 84 -7.72 -23.17 15.86
N VAL A 85 -7.34 -24.12 16.70
CA VAL A 85 -5.99 -24.71 16.71
C VAL A 85 -6.04 -26.07 16.04
N THR A 86 -5.15 -26.31 15.08
CA THR A 86 -4.97 -27.62 14.44
C THR A 86 -3.83 -28.38 15.11
N GLY A 87 -3.95 -29.70 15.33
CA GLY A 87 -2.84 -30.49 15.87
C GLY A 87 -2.63 -30.33 17.39
N SER A 88 -1.43 -30.63 17.88
CA SER A 88 -1.10 -30.55 19.31
C SER A 88 -0.95 -29.09 19.78
N SER A 89 -1.14 -28.83 21.08
CA SER A 89 -1.05 -27.48 21.65
C SER A 89 0.28 -26.75 21.40
N ASP A 90 1.34 -27.49 21.09
CA ASP A 90 2.71 -26.99 21.06
C ASP A 90 3.25 -26.86 19.62
N SER A 91 2.55 -27.43 18.63
CA SER A 91 2.98 -27.47 17.23
C SER A 91 1.87 -27.10 16.25
N GLY A 92 0.74 -26.65 16.78
CA GLY A 92 -0.47 -26.45 16.01
C GLY A 92 -0.50 -25.13 15.26
N GLU A 93 -1.06 -25.15 14.06
CA GLU A 93 -1.36 -23.90 13.36
C GLU A 93 -2.61 -23.28 13.99
N VAL A 94 -2.47 -22.03 14.39
CA VAL A 94 -3.53 -21.24 15.02
C VAL A 94 -4.26 -20.46 13.93
N TYR A 95 -5.58 -20.54 13.92
CA TYR A 95 -6.42 -19.78 13.03
C TYR A 95 -7.32 -18.81 13.81
N VAL A 96 -7.50 -17.63 13.23
CA VAL A 96 -8.25 -16.51 13.79
C VAL A 96 -9.52 -16.24 12.97
N PRO A 97 -10.63 -15.86 13.63
CA PRO A 97 -11.91 -15.65 12.95
C PRO A 97 -11.93 -14.31 12.19
N LEU A 98 -12.26 -14.35 10.89
CA LEU A 98 -12.17 -13.21 9.98
C LEU A 98 -13.09 -12.05 10.39
N ASN A 99 -14.32 -12.32 10.82
CA ASN A 99 -15.24 -11.29 11.33
C ASN A 99 -14.62 -10.44 12.45
N ILE A 100 -13.84 -11.03 13.36
CA ILE A 100 -13.14 -10.28 14.41
C ILE A 100 -12.03 -9.42 13.81
N LEU A 101 -11.25 -9.97 12.86
CA LEU A 101 -10.23 -9.20 12.14
C LEU A 101 -10.84 -8.02 11.38
N GLN A 102 -11.98 -8.21 10.71
CA GLN A 102 -12.66 -7.16 9.98
C GLN A 102 -13.10 -6.03 10.91
N ASN A 103 -13.69 -6.36 12.04
CA ASN A 103 -14.11 -5.38 13.04
C ASN A 103 -12.91 -4.62 13.64
N ALA A 104 -11.83 -5.36 13.94
CA ALA A 104 -10.59 -4.79 14.44
C ALA A 104 -9.95 -3.82 13.45
N LEU A 105 -9.79 -4.22 12.19
CA LEU A 105 -9.28 -3.38 11.11
C LEU A 105 -10.14 -2.12 10.91
N ASN A 106 -11.47 -2.29 10.84
CA ASN A 106 -12.39 -1.16 10.70
C ASN A 106 -12.25 -0.18 11.88
N SER A 107 -12.01 -0.67 13.09
CA SER A 107 -11.83 0.17 14.29
C SER A 107 -10.54 1.01 14.28
N ILE A 108 -9.55 0.59 13.49
CA ILE A 108 -8.29 1.31 13.28
C ILE A 108 -8.24 1.99 11.91
N GLY A 109 -9.39 2.22 11.27
CA GLY A 109 -9.50 2.96 10.01
C GLY A 109 -9.13 2.19 8.74
N LEU A 110 -8.77 0.91 8.82
CA LEU A 110 -8.54 0.04 7.67
C LEU A 110 -9.87 -0.63 7.29
N ARG A 111 -10.44 -0.31 6.11
CA ARG A 111 -11.73 -0.91 5.73
C ARG A 111 -11.53 -2.37 5.36
N SER A 112 -12.37 -3.26 5.87
CA SER A 112 -12.22 -4.68 5.65
C SER A 112 -13.54 -5.34 5.26
N SER A 113 -13.55 -6.13 4.19
CA SER A 113 -14.75 -6.77 3.64
C SER A 113 -14.47 -8.19 3.14
N TRP A 114 -15.45 -9.08 3.27
CA TRP A 114 -15.34 -10.47 2.87
C TRP A 114 -16.41 -10.77 1.83
N ASN A 115 -15.97 -11.24 0.65
CA ASN A 115 -16.85 -11.74 -0.39
C ASN A 115 -16.87 -13.27 -0.35
N ALA A 116 -17.90 -13.82 0.27
CA ALA A 116 -18.06 -15.27 0.43
C ALA A 116 -18.26 -16.03 -0.90
N SER A 117 -18.76 -15.38 -1.96
CA SER A 117 -18.98 -16.07 -3.26
C SER A 117 -17.68 -16.24 -4.04
N GLN A 118 -16.73 -15.32 -3.86
CA GLN A 118 -15.41 -15.35 -4.50
C GLN A 118 -14.29 -15.83 -3.57
N PHE A 119 -14.60 -16.04 -2.28
CA PHE A 119 -13.61 -16.27 -1.21
C PHE A 119 -12.53 -15.19 -1.16
N THR A 120 -12.92 -13.93 -1.36
CA THR A 120 -11.99 -12.80 -1.38
C THR A 120 -12.12 -11.97 -0.11
N TRP A 121 -11.02 -11.81 0.62
CA TRP A 121 -10.88 -10.84 1.70
C TRP A 121 -10.23 -9.58 1.14
N ALA A 122 -10.97 -8.47 1.11
CA ALA A 122 -10.47 -7.19 0.65
C ALA A 122 -10.20 -6.26 1.85
N ILE A 123 -8.98 -5.72 1.90
CA ILE A 123 -8.55 -4.67 2.83
C ILE A 123 -8.37 -3.38 2.01
N GLN A 124 -8.85 -2.26 2.51
CA GLN A 124 -8.55 -0.94 1.94
C GLN A 124 -7.79 -0.15 2.98
N THR A 125 -6.58 0.23 2.63
CA THR A 125 -5.77 1.13 3.43
C THR A 125 -6.13 2.58 3.08
N PRO A 126 -5.89 3.54 3.99
CA PRO A 126 -6.06 4.96 3.70
C PRO A 126 -5.16 5.45 2.57
N THR A 127 -4.09 4.72 2.28
CA THR A 127 -3.00 5.11 1.39
C THR A 127 -2.69 3.94 0.47
N SER A 128 -3.27 3.92 -0.74
CA SER A 128 -3.09 2.82 -1.69
C SER A 128 -1.61 2.49 -1.87
N ARG A 129 -1.15 1.33 -1.38
CA ARG A 129 0.28 0.91 -1.37
C ARG A 129 0.52 -0.47 -1.98
N ALA A 130 -0.53 -1.09 -2.53
CA ALA A 130 -0.54 -2.52 -2.79
C ALA A 130 0.39 -3.01 -3.91
N ASP A 131 0.96 -2.11 -4.70
CA ASP A 131 1.90 -2.41 -5.79
C ASP A 131 3.33 -2.72 -5.32
N THR A 132 3.70 -2.33 -4.11
CA THR A 132 5.06 -2.54 -3.57
C THR A 132 5.21 -3.80 -2.72
N TRP A 133 4.14 -4.55 -2.48
CA TRP A 133 4.21 -5.65 -1.53
C TRP A 133 4.56 -6.98 -2.17
N GLU A 134 5.76 -7.46 -1.86
CA GLU A 134 6.24 -8.78 -2.27
C GLU A 134 5.74 -9.86 -1.31
N PHE A 135 4.49 -10.26 -1.48
CA PHE A 135 3.97 -11.40 -0.74
C PHE A 135 4.39 -12.72 -1.40
N PRO A 136 4.86 -13.71 -0.64
CA PRO A 136 4.98 -15.05 -1.18
C PRO A 136 3.61 -15.53 -1.64
N ALA A 137 3.55 -16.00 -2.89
CA ALA A 137 2.32 -16.51 -3.48
C ALA A 137 1.81 -17.71 -2.67
N GLY A 138 0.78 -17.49 -1.87
CA GLY A 138 0.14 -18.56 -1.12
C GLY A 138 -0.62 -19.52 -2.06
N THR A 139 -0.85 -20.75 -1.59
CA THR A 139 -1.54 -21.80 -2.37
C THR A 139 -3.00 -22.00 -1.96
N GLY A 140 -3.50 -21.16 -1.05
CA GLY A 140 -4.85 -21.32 -0.51
C GLY A 140 -5.95 -20.94 -1.49
N ILE A 141 -7.19 -21.29 -1.12
CA ILE A 141 -8.36 -20.98 -1.95
C ILE A 141 -8.90 -19.56 -1.73
N GLY A 142 -8.62 -18.95 -0.57
CA GLY A 142 -9.09 -17.59 -0.28
C GLY A 142 -8.12 -16.56 -0.84
N ALA A 143 -8.61 -15.63 -1.66
CA ALA A 143 -7.83 -14.50 -2.14
C ALA A 143 -7.78 -13.40 -1.07
N VAL A 144 -6.62 -12.75 -0.92
CA VAL A 144 -6.47 -11.52 -0.16
C VAL A 144 -6.14 -10.42 -1.13
N GLU A 145 -7.02 -9.44 -1.21
CA GLU A 145 -6.82 -8.23 -1.98
C GLU A 145 -6.56 -7.07 -1.03
N VAL A 146 -5.64 -6.20 -1.39
CA VAL A 146 -5.47 -4.94 -0.68
C VAL A 146 -5.43 -3.80 -1.68
N ASP A 147 -6.22 -2.77 -1.43
CA ASP A 147 -6.43 -1.63 -2.33
C ASP A 147 -6.78 -2.05 -3.78
N GLY A 148 -7.44 -3.21 -3.93
CA GLY A 148 -7.87 -3.76 -5.21
C GLY A 148 -6.84 -4.66 -5.93
N SER A 149 -5.62 -4.79 -5.42
CA SER A 149 -4.60 -5.68 -5.97
C SER A 149 -4.62 -7.02 -5.24
N LEU A 150 -4.47 -8.13 -5.98
CA LEU A 150 -4.30 -9.46 -5.38
C LEU A 150 -2.92 -9.55 -4.74
N VAL A 151 -2.89 -9.73 -3.43
CA VAL A 151 -1.68 -9.70 -2.64
C VAL A 151 -1.21 -11.12 -2.30
N THR A 152 -2.09 -11.96 -1.77
CA THR A 152 -1.74 -13.36 -1.46
C THR A 152 -2.98 -14.26 -1.48
N ARG A 153 -2.79 -15.55 -1.22
CA ARG A 153 -3.86 -16.53 -1.05
C ARG A 153 -3.70 -17.32 0.24
N LEU A 154 -4.74 -17.38 1.05
CA LEU A 154 -4.73 -18.02 2.37
C LEU A 154 -5.57 -19.31 2.38
N ASN A 155 -5.17 -20.26 3.23
CA ASN A 155 -5.98 -21.42 3.55
C ASN A 155 -7.13 -20.98 4.47
N VAL A 156 -8.32 -20.82 3.91
CA VAL A 156 -9.50 -20.40 4.67
C VAL A 156 -10.28 -21.62 5.15
N VAL A 157 -10.76 -21.59 6.40
CA VAL A 157 -11.57 -22.67 6.97
C VAL A 157 -12.92 -22.13 7.42
N PRO A 158 -14.04 -22.50 6.76
CA PRO A 158 -15.36 -22.08 7.20
C PRO A 158 -15.69 -22.60 8.62
N GLY A 159 -16.29 -21.76 9.45
CA GLY A 159 -16.68 -22.13 10.81
C GLY A 159 -17.63 -21.13 11.45
N VAL A 160 -17.83 -21.26 12.76
CA VAL A 160 -18.69 -20.37 13.56
C VAL A 160 -17.86 -19.81 14.70
N ASP A 161 -17.82 -18.48 14.82
CA ASP A 161 -17.24 -17.78 15.96
C ASP A 161 -18.26 -17.75 17.11
N LEU A 162 -17.90 -18.32 18.27
CA LEU A 162 -18.80 -18.48 19.41
C LEU A 162 -18.63 -17.37 20.46
N THR A 163 -17.83 -16.34 20.19
CA THR A 163 -17.59 -15.22 21.12
C THR A 163 -18.85 -14.40 21.43
N SER A 164 -19.82 -14.36 20.51
CA SER A 164 -21.14 -13.75 20.69
C SER A 164 -22.14 -14.63 21.44
N GLY A 165 -21.71 -15.79 21.93
CA GLY A 165 -22.53 -16.75 22.66
C GLY A 165 -23.16 -17.83 21.78
N TRP A 166 -24.30 -18.38 22.21
CA TRP A 166 -24.94 -19.54 21.59
C TRP A 166 -25.42 -19.32 20.14
N ASN A 167 -25.54 -18.07 19.71
CA ASN A 167 -25.91 -17.68 18.35
C ASN A 167 -24.68 -17.25 17.56
N GLY A 168 -23.62 -18.07 17.60
CA GLY A 168 -22.34 -17.74 16.99
C GLY A 168 -22.44 -17.23 15.55
N VAL A 169 -21.46 -16.45 15.13
CA VAL A 169 -21.45 -15.80 13.82
C VAL A 169 -20.72 -16.68 12.82
N ASP A 170 -21.40 -17.05 11.72
CA ASP A 170 -20.75 -17.73 10.59
C ASP A 170 -19.58 -16.87 10.09
N THR A 171 -18.40 -17.49 9.99
CA THR A 171 -17.15 -16.81 9.65
C THR A 171 -16.22 -17.75 8.90
N VAL A 172 -15.06 -17.24 8.48
CA VAL A 172 -13.94 -18.06 8.03
C VAL A 172 -12.76 -17.84 8.96
N PHE A 173 -12.01 -18.89 9.19
CA PHE A 173 -10.81 -18.88 10.01
C PHE A 173 -9.59 -18.78 9.10
N LEU A 174 -8.66 -17.88 9.45
CA LEU A 174 -7.44 -17.60 8.70
C LEU A 174 -6.19 -17.93 9.53
N PRO A 175 -5.11 -18.44 8.93
CA PRO A 175 -3.90 -18.80 9.66
C PRO A 175 -3.21 -17.56 10.26
N LEU A 176 -3.09 -17.53 11.58
CA LEU A 176 -2.62 -16.36 12.36
C LEU A 176 -1.25 -15.87 11.89
N SER A 177 -0.31 -16.77 11.61
CA SER A 177 1.04 -16.38 11.18
C SER A 177 1.05 -15.64 9.85
N GLN A 178 0.24 -16.07 8.88
CA GLN A 178 0.14 -15.42 7.57
C GLN A 178 -0.61 -14.09 7.68
N VAL A 179 -1.66 -14.03 8.52
CA VAL A 179 -2.37 -12.77 8.80
C VAL A 179 -1.46 -11.80 9.55
N ALA A 180 -0.64 -12.25 10.50
CA ALA A 180 0.30 -11.41 11.22
C ALA A 180 1.34 -10.76 10.30
N GLN A 181 1.84 -11.52 9.32
CA GLN A 181 2.72 -10.98 8.29
C GLN A 181 2.00 -9.94 7.43
N LEU A 182 0.82 -10.30 6.89
CA LEU A 182 -0.02 -9.37 6.12
C LEU A 182 -0.32 -8.07 6.87
N LEU A 183 -0.62 -8.15 8.17
CA LEU A 183 -0.88 -6.99 9.01
C LEU A 183 0.36 -6.11 9.17
N ALA A 184 1.54 -6.71 9.38
CA ALA A 184 2.79 -5.97 9.44
C ALA A 184 3.08 -5.25 8.11
N ASP A 185 2.82 -5.91 6.98
CA ASP A 185 3.04 -5.36 5.64
C ASP A 185 2.09 -4.18 5.32
N VAL A 186 0.87 -4.18 5.89
CA VAL A 186 -0.07 -3.04 5.82
C VAL A 186 0.12 -2.01 6.94
N GLY A 187 1.22 -2.07 7.71
CA GLY A 187 1.59 -1.09 8.73
C GLY A 187 0.93 -1.30 10.11
N VAL A 188 0.34 -2.46 10.36
CA VAL A 188 -0.20 -2.84 11.68
C VAL A 188 0.81 -3.73 12.39
N GLN A 189 1.69 -3.10 13.18
CA GLN A 189 2.61 -3.83 14.04
C GLN A 189 1.83 -4.74 14.98
N ASN A 190 2.27 -5.99 15.12
CA ASN A 190 1.57 -6.95 15.93
C ASN A 190 2.49 -8.00 16.56
N THR A 191 2.11 -8.48 17.74
CA THR A 191 2.86 -9.48 18.49
C THR A 191 1.92 -10.52 19.08
N TRP A 192 2.18 -11.81 18.82
CA TRP A 192 1.43 -12.92 19.39
C TRP A 192 2.14 -13.48 20.62
N ASP A 193 1.49 -13.39 21.78
CA ASP A 193 1.91 -14.11 23.00
C ASP A 193 1.16 -15.45 23.07
N GLY A 194 1.83 -16.52 22.64
CA GLY A 194 1.26 -17.87 22.64
C GLY A 194 0.98 -18.44 24.04
N ALA A 195 1.65 -17.94 25.08
CA ALA A 195 1.45 -18.42 26.45
C ALA A 195 0.15 -17.88 27.05
N THR A 196 -0.13 -16.60 26.84
CA THR A 196 -1.38 -15.97 27.30
C THR A 196 -2.48 -15.98 26.24
N ARG A 197 -2.16 -16.40 25.01
CA ARG A 197 -3.02 -16.38 23.82
C ARG A 197 -3.57 -14.98 23.56
N VAL A 198 -2.70 -13.98 23.70
CA VAL A 198 -3.03 -12.58 23.45
C VAL A 198 -2.31 -12.14 22.19
N TRP A 199 -3.08 -11.72 21.19
CA TRP A 199 -2.55 -11.04 20.03
C TRP A 199 -2.65 -9.54 20.26
N THR A 200 -1.53 -8.83 20.24
CA THR A 200 -1.53 -7.37 20.43
C THR A 200 -1.26 -6.71 19.09
N TRP A 201 -2.13 -5.79 18.69
CA TRP A 201 -1.94 -4.90 17.55
C TRP A 201 -1.63 -3.49 18.05
N VAL A 202 -0.64 -2.87 17.43
CA VAL A 202 -0.29 -1.47 17.58
C VAL A 202 -0.61 -0.82 16.23
N PRO A 203 -1.79 -0.18 16.09
CA PRO A 203 -2.13 0.49 14.85
C PRO A 203 -1.23 1.71 14.63
N PRO A 204 -1.11 2.20 13.38
CA PRO A 204 -0.47 3.48 13.14
C PRO A 204 -1.20 4.57 13.92
N LEU A 205 -0.45 5.52 14.46
CA LEU A 205 -0.99 6.70 15.11
C LEU A 205 -1.70 7.56 14.06
N GLN A 206 -3.03 7.56 14.09
CA GLN A 206 -3.83 8.37 13.20
C GLN A 206 -4.07 9.76 13.80
N THR A 207 -3.75 10.79 13.03
CA THR A 207 -4.01 12.18 13.42
C THR A 207 -4.58 12.99 12.26
N SER A 208 -5.56 13.84 12.55
CA SER A 208 -5.98 14.93 11.66
C SER A 208 -5.62 16.31 12.21
N ASP A 209 -5.17 16.35 13.46
CA ASP A 209 -4.76 17.55 14.18
C ASP A 209 -3.24 17.65 14.23
N ALA A 210 -2.76 18.80 14.70
CA ALA A 210 -1.34 19.00 14.91
C ALA A 210 -0.79 18.00 15.94
N LEU A 211 0.26 17.28 15.58
CA LEU A 211 0.94 16.32 16.45
C LEU A 211 2.35 16.81 16.82
N GLY A 212 2.72 16.54 18.06
CA GLY A 212 4.02 16.88 18.63
C GLY A 212 4.04 18.20 19.41
N PRO A 213 5.02 18.36 20.31
CA PRO A 213 5.05 19.45 21.27
C PRO A 213 5.49 20.76 20.62
N SER A 214 5.14 21.88 21.24
CA SER A 214 5.63 23.20 20.80
C SER A 214 7.11 23.42 21.12
N GLN A 215 7.69 22.65 22.05
CA GLN A 215 9.07 22.73 22.52
C GLN A 215 9.54 21.34 22.99
N GLY A 216 10.82 21.03 22.82
CA GLY A 216 11.39 19.71 23.13
C GLY A 216 10.99 18.65 22.10
N VAL A 217 11.55 17.45 22.18
CA VAL A 217 11.28 16.35 21.22
C VAL A 217 10.38 15.30 21.87
N GLU A 218 9.37 14.83 21.14
CA GLU A 218 8.52 13.69 21.52
C GLU A 218 8.90 12.44 20.70
N GLU A 219 9.14 11.32 21.39
CA GLU A 219 9.44 10.03 20.76
C GLU A 219 8.13 9.28 20.46
N VAL A 220 7.93 8.90 19.20
CA VAL A 220 6.79 8.11 18.73
C VAL A 220 7.31 6.77 18.20
N ARG A 221 6.95 5.67 18.86
CA ARG A 221 7.37 4.31 18.51
C ARG A 221 6.29 3.56 17.72
N SER A 222 5.82 4.19 16.67
CA SER A 222 4.80 3.66 15.78
C SER A 222 4.80 4.45 14.49
N ASP A 223 4.31 3.84 13.42
CA ASP A 223 4.01 4.56 12.19
C ASP A 223 2.98 5.67 12.47
N ILE A 224 3.07 6.77 11.73
CA ILE A 224 2.12 7.89 11.81
C ILE A 224 1.37 7.97 10.49
N LEU A 225 0.04 8.01 10.57
CA LEU A 225 -0.82 8.35 9.45
C LEU A 225 -1.51 9.68 9.73
N ALA A 226 -1.05 10.73 9.07
CA ALA A 226 -1.64 12.06 9.17
C ALA A 226 -2.48 12.37 7.93
N SER A 227 -3.76 12.68 8.11
CA SER A 227 -4.69 12.97 7.00
C SER A 227 -5.61 14.14 7.33
N GLY A 228 -5.95 14.97 6.34
CA GLY A 228 -6.83 16.12 6.53
C GLY A 228 -6.38 17.38 5.81
N ALA A 229 -7.02 18.51 6.11
CA ALA A 229 -6.78 19.76 5.38
C ALA A 229 -5.55 20.55 5.88
N ASN A 230 -5.11 20.38 7.13
CA ASN A 230 -4.01 21.13 7.70
C ASN A 230 -3.15 20.21 8.57
N ILE A 231 -2.35 19.37 7.94
CA ILE A 231 -1.49 18.41 8.63
C ILE A 231 -0.29 19.17 9.18
N VAL A 232 -0.07 19.08 10.50
CA VAL A 232 1.10 19.68 11.16
C VAL A 232 1.74 18.63 12.05
N LEU A 233 3.00 18.28 11.79
CA LEU A 233 3.81 17.43 12.66
C LEU A 233 5.04 18.23 13.09
N ARG A 234 5.37 18.26 14.37
CA ARG A 234 6.51 19.07 14.84
C ARG A 234 7.27 18.46 16.00
N ASN A 235 8.59 18.66 16.01
CA ASN A 235 9.48 18.20 17.07
C ASN A 235 9.27 16.72 17.44
N LEU A 236 9.17 15.87 16.43
CA LEU A 236 8.95 14.43 16.59
C LEU A 236 10.21 13.64 16.26
N GLN A 237 10.47 12.59 17.03
CA GLN A 237 11.37 11.50 16.63
C GLN A 237 10.51 10.24 16.44
N VAL A 238 10.37 9.80 15.19
CA VAL A 238 9.49 8.71 14.80
C VAL A 238 10.32 7.48 14.48
N ASP A 239 10.19 6.46 15.32
CA ASP A 239 10.69 5.10 15.08
C ASP A 239 9.60 4.33 14.30
N GLY A 240 9.54 4.62 12.99
CA GLY A 240 8.52 4.11 12.07
C GLY A 240 8.41 4.95 10.80
N ASP A 241 7.43 4.60 9.97
CA ASP A 241 7.06 5.37 8.77
C ASP A 241 6.17 6.57 9.12
N VAL A 242 6.24 7.63 8.33
CA VAL A 242 5.29 8.73 8.37
C VAL A 242 4.58 8.83 7.04
N ILE A 243 3.25 8.82 7.07
CA ILE A 243 2.41 8.90 5.88
C ILE A 243 1.54 10.13 6.00
N VAL A 244 1.63 11.03 5.03
CA VAL A 244 0.83 12.26 4.99
C VAL A 244 -0.08 12.25 3.77
N ALA A 245 -1.38 12.39 4.00
CA ALA A 245 -2.42 12.40 2.98
C ALA A 245 -3.27 13.68 3.12
N PRO A 246 -2.78 14.84 2.64
CA PRO A 246 -3.57 16.06 2.65
C PRO A 246 -4.82 15.91 1.79
N SER A 247 -5.94 16.46 2.25
CA SER A 247 -7.14 16.60 1.42
C SER A 247 -6.86 17.54 0.22
N PRO A 248 -7.69 17.55 -0.83
CA PRO A 248 -7.56 18.52 -1.92
C PRO A 248 -7.49 19.97 -1.41
N ASN A 249 -6.51 20.74 -1.88
CA ASN A 249 -6.16 22.09 -1.39
C ASN A 249 -5.77 22.17 0.09
N GLY A 250 -5.51 21.04 0.75
CA GLY A 250 -4.97 21.00 2.10
C GLY A 250 -3.49 21.39 2.13
N SER A 251 -2.94 21.57 3.31
CA SER A 251 -1.52 21.88 3.52
C SER A 251 -0.87 20.86 4.43
N VAL A 252 0.43 20.67 4.24
CA VAL A 252 1.28 19.83 5.07
C VAL A 252 2.45 20.67 5.57
N SER A 253 2.68 20.67 6.87
CA SER A 253 3.84 21.28 7.51
C SER A 253 4.49 20.29 8.48
N LEU A 254 5.68 19.82 8.14
CA LEU A 254 6.52 19.05 9.05
C LEU A 254 7.68 19.95 9.47
N ASP A 255 7.92 20.07 10.77
CA ASP A 255 8.90 21.00 11.34
C ASP A 255 9.74 20.33 12.43
N HIS A 256 11.04 20.16 12.20
CA HIS A 256 11.96 19.44 13.11
C HIS A 256 11.49 18.01 13.40
N VAL A 257 11.24 17.23 12.34
CA VAL A 257 10.81 15.83 12.46
C VAL A 257 11.92 14.91 11.95
N SER A 258 12.34 13.96 12.79
CA SER A 258 13.26 12.87 12.44
C SER A 258 12.48 11.58 12.27
N ILE A 259 12.68 10.91 11.15
CA ILE A 259 11.95 9.69 10.75
C ILE A 259 13.00 8.61 10.50
N ASP A 260 12.95 7.52 11.25
CA ASP A 260 13.87 6.39 11.07
C ASP A 260 13.44 5.49 9.90
N GLY A 261 12.13 5.41 9.63
CA GLY A 261 11.53 4.77 8.45
C GLY A 261 11.50 5.70 7.24
N LYS A 262 10.46 5.62 6.40
CA LYS A 262 10.29 6.53 5.26
C LYS A 262 9.14 7.52 5.46
N LEU A 263 9.26 8.68 4.83
CA LEU A 263 8.17 9.62 4.67
C LEU A 263 7.46 9.36 3.35
N VAL A 264 6.15 9.11 3.36
CA VAL A 264 5.34 8.97 2.15
C VAL A 264 4.32 10.09 2.09
N ILE A 265 4.33 10.81 0.98
CA ILE A 265 3.46 11.94 0.72
C ILE A 265 2.47 11.54 -0.36
N LEU A 266 1.22 11.37 0.01
CA LEU A 266 0.10 11.18 -0.92
C LEU A 266 -0.50 12.54 -1.26
N ALA A 267 0.14 13.23 -2.19
CA ALA A 267 -0.16 14.62 -2.47
C ALA A 267 -1.41 14.76 -3.34
N SER A 268 -2.39 15.49 -2.80
CA SER A 268 -3.53 15.98 -3.58
C SER A 268 -3.14 17.20 -4.41
N PRO A 269 -3.79 17.45 -5.56
CA PRO A 269 -3.49 18.60 -6.41
C PRO A 269 -3.56 19.92 -5.62
N GLY A 270 -2.54 20.77 -5.81
CA GLY A 270 -2.47 22.11 -5.23
C GLY A 270 -2.16 22.17 -3.73
N ALA A 271 -1.84 21.06 -3.09
CA ALA A 271 -1.45 21.05 -1.68
C ALA A 271 -0.01 21.58 -1.50
N PRO A 272 0.21 22.72 -0.81
CA PRO A 272 1.56 23.13 -0.45
C PRO A 272 2.10 22.20 0.64
N ILE A 273 3.32 21.70 0.43
CA ILE A 273 4.01 20.85 1.40
C ILE A 273 5.29 21.55 1.83
N GLN A 274 5.39 21.84 3.13
CA GLN A 274 6.53 22.48 3.75
C GLN A 274 7.22 21.50 4.70
N LEU A 275 8.46 21.16 4.40
CA LEU A 275 9.31 20.27 5.18
C LEU A 275 10.49 21.08 5.71
N THR A 276 10.47 21.41 7.00
CA THR A 276 11.51 22.20 7.66
C THR A 276 12.30 21.31 8.61
N ASP A 277 13.62 21.30 8.48
CA ASP A 277 14.55 20.52 9.30
C ASP A 277 14.15 19.05 9.45
N ILE A 278 13.81 18.42 8.32
CA ILE A 278 13.42 17.01 8.26
C ILE A 278 14.64 16.12 8.09
N ALA A 279 14.73 15.10 8.93
CA ALA A 279 15.65 13.99 8.73
C ALA A 279 14.86 12.74 8.33
N SER A 280 15.13 12.22 7.14
CA SER A 280 14.53 10.97 6.66
C SER A 280 15.49 10.26 5.71
N PRO A 281 15.71 8.94 5.83
CA PRO A 281 16.49 8.20 4.85
C PRO A 281 15.83 8.23 3.47
N ARG A 282 14.50 8.36 3.40
CA ARG A 282 13.75 8.34 2.15
C ARG A 282 12.45 9.14 2.20
N ILE A 283 12.13 9.81 1.11
CA ILE A 283 10.83 10.44 0.88
C ILE A 283 10.25 9.88 -0.42
N ASP A 284 9.06 9.29 -0.36
CA ASP A 284 8.30 8.94 -1.56
C ASP A 284 7.21 9.99 -1.76
N VAL A 285 7.10 10.53 -2.98
CA VAL A 285 6.04 11.46 -3.37
C VAL A 285 5.17 10.80 -4.42
N ASP A 286 3.93 10.48 -4.05
CA ASP A 286 2.88 10.06 -4.97
C ASP A 286 1.91 11.21 -5.16
N SER A 287 1.77 11.69 -6.39
CA SER A 287 1.00 12.88 -6.70
C SER A 287 -0.12 12.61 -7.70
N GLN A 288 -1.34 12.99 -7.32
CA GLN A 288 -2.50 12.97 -8.22
C GLN A 288 -2.64 14.24 -9.06
N GLY A 289 -1.77 15.25 -8.87
CA GLY A 289 -1.82 16.52 -9.60
C GLY A 289 -0.55 17.36 -9.44
N ALA A 290 -0.60 18.64 -9.82
CA ALA A 290 0.56 19.51 -9.64
C ALA A 290 0.79 19.77 -8.14
N VAL A 291 2.02 19.56 -7.66
CA VAL A 291 2.38 19.67 -6.24
C VAL A 291 3.71 20.40 -6.08
N SER A 292 3.77 21.26 -5.06
CA SER A 292 4.98 21.98 -4.68
C SER A 292 5.47 21.50 -3.32
N LEU A 293 6.68 20.95 -3.30
CA LEU A 293 7.40 20.48 -2.12
C LEU A 293 8.53 21.46 -1.80
N HIS A 294 8.47 22.08 -0.62
CA HIS A 294 9.52 22.99 -0.14
C HIS A 294 10.30 22.32 0.98
N LEU A 295 11.58 22.02 0.70
CA LEU A 295 12.54 21.49 1.66
C LEU A 295 13.38 22.65 2.22
N ASN A 296 13.44 22.81 3.53
CA ASN A 296 14.22 23.84 4.19
C ASN A 296 15.00 23.28 5.38
N GLY A 297 16.30 23.03 5.18
CA GLY A 297 17.15 22.37 6.17
C GLY A 297 16.90 20.86 6.30
N GLY A 298 17.62 20.22 7.22
CA GLY A 298 17.57 18.77 7.42
C GLY A 298 18.38 17.93 6.42
N ALA A 299 18.22 16.62 6.50
CA ALA A 299 18.95 15.63 5.70
C ALA A 299 17.98 14.59 5.13
N VAL A 300 17.87 14.56 3.81
CA VAL A 300 17.07 13.58 3.07
C VAL A 300 18.01 12.69 2.29
N GLY A 301 17.92 11.38 2.51
CA GLY A 301 18.70 10.42 1.74
C GLY A 301 18.27 10.43 0.27
N VAL A 302 17.18 9.73 -0.02
CA VAL A 302 16.62 9.64 -1.39
C VAL A 302 15.23 10.27 -1.44
N LEU A 303 14.95 11.03 -2.50
CA LEU A 303 13.63 11.54 -2.84
C LEU A 303 13.13 10.85 -4.11
N ASP A 304 12.16 9.95 -3.96
CA ASP A 304 11.53 9.26 -5.08
C ASP A 304 10.27 10.02 -5.49
N VAL A 305 10.21 10.44 -6.75
CA VAL A 305 8.98 10.95 -7.36
C VAL A 305 8.32 9.79 -8.11
N LEU A 306 7.23 9.28 -7.55
CA LEU A 306 6.55 8.09 -8.05
C LEU A 306 5.68 8.42 -9.29
N PRO A 307 5.28 7.39 -10.07
CA PRO A 307 4.41 7.57 -11.24
C PRO A 307 3.08 8.26 -10.89
N GLY A 308 3.02 9.58 -11.08
CA GLY A 308 1.87 10.42 -10.77
C GLY A 308 1.32 11.16 -11.99
N MET A 309 0.05 11.57 -11.92
CA MET A 309 -0.63 12.27 -13.02
C MET A 309 -0.25 13.76 -13.15
N GLY A 310 0.42 14.33 -12.15
CA GLY A 310 0.79 15.74 -12.19
C GLY A 310 2.22 15.99 -11.76
N GLY A 311 2.79 17.06 -12.32
CA GLY A 311 4.19 17.40 -12.13
C GLY A 311 4.50 17.78 -10.68
N VAL A 312 5.73 17.50 -10.28
CA VAL A 312 6.23 17.77 -8.92
C VAL A 312 7.31 18.83 -8.99
N GLN A 313 7.11 19.93 -8.29
CA GLN A 313 8.14 20.95 -8.10
C GLN A 313 8.76 20.78 -6.72
N VAL A 314 10.07 20.53 -6.68
CA VAL A 314 10.85 20.44 -5.45
C VAL A 314 11.75 21.65 -5.36
N ALA A 315 11.55 22.47 -4.33
CA ALA A 315 12.41 23.59 -4.02
C ALA A 315 13.19 23.30 -2.73
N SER A 316 14.51 23.20 -2.79
CA SER A 316 15.36 22.95 -1.62
C SER A 316 16.18 24.18 -1.23
N SER A 317 16.16 24.50 0.06
CA SER A 317 16.99 25.55 0.66
C SER A 317 17.69 25.00 1.90
N LYS A 318 19.01 24.79 1.80
CA LYS A 318 19.87 24.26 2.88
C LYS A 318 19.68 22.78 3.26
N SER A 319 18.69 22.08 2.71
CA SER A 319 18.51 20.63 2.94
C SER A 319 19.50 19.84 2.09
N SER A 320 20.24 18.88 2.65
CA SER A 320 21.02 17.96 1.82
C SER A 320 20.10 16.83 1.32
N VAL A 321 19.72 16.87 0.05
CA VAL A 321 19.07 15.76 -0.66
C VAL A 321 20.17 15.02 -1.42
N LEU A 322 20.48 13.78 -1.03
CA LEU A 322 21.58 13.05 -1.68
C LEU A 322 21.19 12.71 -3.13
N GLU A 323 19.99 12.16 -3.32
CA GLU A 323 19.57 11.67 -4.63
C GLU A 323 18.08 11.93 -4.86
N VAL A 324 17.73 12.27 -6.10
CA VAL A 324 16.34 12.34 -6.57
C VAL A 324 16.14 11.32 -7.67
N ASP A 325 15.25 10.35 -7.44
CA ASP A 325 14.88 9.35 -8.45
C ASP A 325 13.52 9.73 -9.05
N ASP A 326 13.51 10.06 -10.34
CA ASP A 326 12.31 10.40 -11.11
C ASP A 326 11.73 9.16 -11.80
N PHE A 327 10.65 8.63 -11.24
CA PHE A 327 9.82 7.57 -11.82
C PHE A 327 8.53 8.12 -12.45
N ALA A 328 8.37 9.44 -12.55
CA ALA A 328 7.20 10.06 -13.13
C ALA A 328 7.34 10.33 -14.64
N THR A 329 6.25 10.14 -15.36
CA THR A 329 6.13 10.61 -16.76
C THR A 329 5.67 12.06 -16.84
N SER A 330 5.23 12.62 -15.71
CA SER A 330 4.89 14.04 -15.58
C SER A 330 6.12 14.87 -15.20
N PRO A 331 6.15 16.18 -15.51
CA PRO A 331 7.35 16.97 -15.30
C PRO A 331 7.77 17.08 -13.84
N VAL A 332 9.03 16.75 -13.54
CA VAL A 332 9.69 17.01 -12.26
C VAL A 332 10.56 18.24 -12.38
N VAL A 333 10.38 19.23 -11.50
CA VAL A 333 11.17 20.46 -11.48
C VAL A 333 12.00 20.50 -10.20
N LEU A 334 13.31 20.58 -10.34
CA LEU A 334 14.24 20.75 -9.21
C LEU A 334 14.75 22.18 -9.17
N ALA A 335 14.58 22.86 -8.05
CA ALA A 335 14.98 24.25 -7.85
C ALA A 335 15.69 24.45 -6.50
N GLY A 336 16.51 25.50 -6.43
CA GLY A 336 17.17 25.90 -5.19
C GLY A 336 18.61 25.40 -5.10
N SER A 337 18.96 24.68 -4.04
CA SER A 337 20.33 24.21 -3.81
C SER A 337 20.32 22.93 -2.98
N ALA A 338 21.43 22.18 -3.04
CA ALA A 338 21.72 21.01 -2.20
C ALA A 338 21.12 19.65 -2.64
N TYR A 339 21.11 19.43 -3.95
CA TYR A 339 21.02 18.10 -4.56
C TYR A 339 22.43 17.59 -4.89
N GLU A 340 22.74 16.33 -4.58
CA GLU A 340 24.02 15.72 -5.01
C GLU A 340 23.90 14.99 -6.35
N ALA A 341 22.77 14.32 -6.60
CA ALA A 341 22.48 13.64 -7.86
C ALA A 341 20.98 13.66 -8.20
N ALA A 342 20.66 13.50 -9.48
CA ALA A 342 19.32 13.19 -9.96
C ALA A 342 19.36 12.05 -10.98
N GLU A 343 18.35 11.18 -10.97
CA GLU A 343 18.20 10.08 -11.91
C GLU A 343 16.85 10.14 -12.62
N ILE A 344 16.83 9.98 -13.95
CA ILE A 344 15.60 9.83 -14.73
C ILE A 344 15.40 8.35 -15.02
N ARG A 345 14.37 7.76 -14.41
CA ARG A 345 14.06 6.33 -14.45
C ARG A 345 12.73 6.01 -15.13
N ALA A 346 11.89 7.00 -15.40
CA ALA A 346 10.67 6.83 -16.19
C ALA A 346 10.93 6.92 -17.70
N ASP A 347 10.34 5.99 -18.45
CA ASP A 347 10.25 6.15 -19.90
C ASP A 347 9.43 7.40 -20.22
N ASP A 348 9.90 8.20 -21.17
CA ASP A 348 9.35 9.52 -21.49
C ASP A 348 9.32 10.50 -20.28
N GLY A 349 10.13 10.24 -19.24
CA GLY A 349 10.27 11.11 -18.07
C GLY A 349 10.80 12.50 -18.41
N VAL A 350 10.36 13.53 -17.68
CA VAL A 350 10.74 14.92 -17.96
C VAL A 350 11.29 15.57 -16.69
N LEU A 351 12.61 15.79 -16.67
CA LEU A 351 13.31 16.45 -15.58
C LEU A 351 13.72 17.88 -15.98
N ASN A 352 13.28 18.87 -15.23
CA ASN A 352 13.65 20.27 -15.38
C ASN A 352 14.57 20.70 -14.23
N ALA A 353 15.85 20.84 -14.52
CA ALA A 353 16.86 21.31 -13.57
C ALA A 353 16.94 22.85 -13.59
N GLU A 354 16.18 23.51 -12.71
CA GLU A 354 16.27 24.94 -12.39
C GLU A 354 17.28 25.21 -11.25
N THR A 355 18.25 24.30 -11.11
CA THR A 355 19.35 24.34 -10.17
C THR A 355 20.54 23.60 -10.76
N SER A 356 21.73 23.96 -10.30
CA SER A 356 22.94 23.25 -10.66
C SER A 356 22.97 21.87 -9.98
N LEU A 357 23.27 20.83 -10.76
CA LEU A 357 23.30 19.44 -10.33
C LEU A 357 24.70 18.86 -10.57
N PRO A 358 25.38 18.33 -9.55
CA PRO A 358 26.70 17.71 -9.75
C PRO A 358 26.65 16.52 -10.70
N LEU A 359 25.57 15.72 -10.62
CA LEU A 359 25.40 14.50 -11.40
C LEU A 359 23.95 14.33 -11.84
N VAL A 360 23.75 13.99 -13.11
CA VAL A 360 22.47 13.51 -13.65
C VAL A 360 22.71 12.18 -14.35
N ARG A 361 21.90 11.16 -14.03
CA ARG A 361 21.91 9.86 -14.71
C ARG A 361 20.58 9.63 -15.42
N VAL A 362 20.65 9.00 -16.59
CA VAL A 362 19.48 8.67 -17.40
C VAL A 362 19.46 7.17 -17.64
N TRP A 363 18.41 6.53 -17.15
CA TRP A 363 18.22 5.07 -17.20
C TRP A 363 17.12 4.64 -18.17
N ALA A 364 16.20 5.54 -18.50
CA ALA A 364 15.01 5.23 -19.27
C ALA A 364 14.97 5.93 -20.64
N SER A 365 14.20 5.36 -21.56
CA SER A 365 14.14 5.77 -22.96
C SER A 365 13.14 6.90 -23.16
N GLY A 366 13.33 7.73 -24.20
CA GLY A 366 12.44 8.85 -24.49
C GLY A 366 12.52 10.02 -23.50
N ALA A 367 13.33 9.90 -22.44
CA ALA A 367 13.47 10.90 -21.41
C ALA A 367 13.94 12.26 -21.96
N THR A 368 13.52 13.33 -21.28
CA THR A 368 13.93 14.70 -21.58
C THR A 368 14.52 15.37 -20.34
N LEU A 369 15.67 16.01 -20.50
CA LEU A 369 16.30 16.86 -19.49
C LEU A 369 16.30 18.32 -19.96
N THR A 370 15.72 19.22 -19.19
CA THR A 370 15.91 20.67 -19.36
C THR A 370 16.95 21.18 -18.38
N VAL A 371 17.98 21.87 -18.87
CA VAL A 371 18.96 22.56 -18.01
C VAL A 371 18.67 24.05 -18.06
N GLY A 372 18.31 24.63 -16.91
CA GLY A 372 17.94 26.03 -16.77
C GLY A 372 19.06 27.01 -17.15
N GLN A 373 18.67 28.24 -17.52
CA GLN A 373 19.63 29.27 -17.88
C GLN A 373 20.55 29.63 -16.70
N GLY A 374 21.86 29.56 -16.92
CA GLY A 374 22.86 29.86 -15.89
C GLY A 374 23.16 28.68 -14.95
N GLU A 375 22.41 27.59 -15.07
CA GLU A 375 22.62 26.38 -14.27
C GLU A 375 23.68 25.47 -14.88
N THR A 376 24.29 24.64 -14.03
CA THR A 376 25.34 23.70 -14.43
C THR A 376 24.99 22.27 -14.08
N VAL A 377 25.07 21.37 -15.05
CA VAL A 377 25.18 19.93 -14.81
C VAL A 377 26.65 19.54 -14.88
N GLY A 378 27.21 19.05 -13.77
CA GLY A 378 28.61 18.62 -13.70
C GLY A 378 28.86 17.42 -14.61
N LEU A 379 28.18 16.32 -14.34
CA LEU A 379 28.27 15.09 -15.14
C LEU A 379 26.87 14.62 -15.56
N LEU A 380 26.65 14.46 -16.86
CA LEU A 380 25.46 13.85 -17.44
C LEU A 380 25.82 12.47 -18.01
N GLN A 381 25.31 11.40 -17.40
CA GLN A 381 25.54 10.02 -17.79
C GLN A 381 24.28 9.40 -18.39
N VAL A 382 24.37 8.88 -19.62
CA VAL A 382 23.29 8.15 -20.30
C VAL A 382 23.63 6.68 -20.36
N SER A 383 22.74 5.83 -19.84
CA SER A 383 22.91 4.39 -19.74
C SER A 383 22.91 3.71 -21.12
N PRO A 384 23.63 2.58 -21.31
CA PRO A 384 23.63 1.82 -22.56
C PRO A 384 22.27 1.30 -23.03
N ALA A 385 21.31 1.13 -22.10
CA ALA A 385 19.98 0.60 -22.39
C ALA A 385 18.99 1.65 -22.92
N VAL A 386 19.34 2.94 -22.87
CA VAL A 386 18.46 4.05 -23.25
C VAL A 386 18.29 4.11 -24.76
N ASP A 387 17.06 4.03 -25.25
CA ASP A 387 16.69 4.17 -26.67
C ASP A 387 16.09 5.55 -26.92
N GLY A 388 16.96 6.54 -27.10
CA GLY A 388 16.59 7.94 -27.31
C GLY A 388 16.55 8.75 -26.02
N PHE A 389 17.16 9.94 -26.06
CA PHE A 389 17.21 10.90 -24.96
C PHE A 389 17.38 12.31 -25.54
N SER A 390 16.61 13.27 -25.02
CA SER A 390 16.66 14.67 -25.45
C SER A 390 17.12 15.59 -24.32
N VAL A 391 17.87 16.62 -24.68
CA VAL A 391 18.32 17.67 -23.75
C VAL A 391 17.96 19.04 -24.30
N ASP A 392 17.17 19.79 -23.53
CA ASP A 392 16.88 21.20 -23.73
C ASP A 392 17.86 22.01 -22.89
N ASN A 393 19.05 22.27 -23.44
CA ASN A 393 20.15 22.88 -22.72
C ASN A 393 20.14 24.40 -22.87
N PHE A 394 19.79 25.12 -21.82
CA PHE A 394 19.96 26.58 -21.72
C PHE A 394 21.10 26.99 -20.77
N GLY A 395 21.75 26.03 -20.12
CA GLY A 395 22.83 26.21 -19.16
C GLY A 395 24.16 25.64 -19.65
N THR A 396 24.90 25.01 -18.74
CA THR A 396 26.19 24.37 -19.02
C THR A 396 26.16 22.91 -18.60
N ILE A 397 26.61 22.01 -19.48
CA ILE A 397 26.90 20.62 -19.16
C ILE A 397 28.42 20.45 -19.26
N GLN A 398 29.11 20.24 -18.14
CA GLN A 398 30.58 20.17 -18.14
C GLN A 398 31.04 18.88 -18.82
N PHE A 399 30.46 17.74 -18.44
CA PHE A 399 30.80 16.44 -19.01
C PHE A 399 29.55 15.65 -19.38
N LEU A 400 29.43 15.28 -20.65
CA LEU A 400 28.44 14.34 -21.15
C LEU A 400 29.11 12.99 -21.44
N VAL A 401 28.58 11.92 -20.88
CA VAL A 401 28.94 10.53 -21.19
C VAL A 401 27.72 9.81 -21.73
N ASN A 402 27.64 9.69 -23.05
CA ASN A 402 26.61 8.93 -23.73
C ASN A 402 27.10 7.50 -24.01
N SER A 403 26.57 6.52 -23.27
CA SER A 403 26.85 5.11 -23.50
C SER A 403 25.76 4.40 -24.32
N SER A 404 24.67 5.10 -24.65
CA SER A 404 23.59 4.59 -25.51
C SER A 404 24.07 4.37 -26.95
N PRO A 405 23.51 3.39 -27.69
CA PRO A 405 23.74 3.26 -29.13
C PRO A 405 23.21 4.46 -29.94
N ASN A 406 22.27 5.24 -29.40
CA ASN A 406 21.65 6.37 -30.08
C ASN A 406 22.31 7.71 -29.67
N PRO A 407 22.48 8.65 -30.61
CA PRO A 407 22.96 9.99 -30.26
C PRO A 407 21.99 10.72 -29.31
N VAL A 408 22.55 11.48 -28.36
CA VAL A 408 21.75 12.43 -27.57
C VAL A 408 21.29 13.58 -28.47
N SER A 409 19.99 13.84 -28.52
CA SER A 409 19.46 15.04 -29.18
C SER A 409 19.62 16.22 -28.24
N SER A 410 20.34 17.27 -28.64
CA SER A 410 20.51 18.45 -27.78
C SER A 410 20.11 19.71 -28.51
N GLN A 411 19.17 20.47 -27.95
CA GLN A 411 18.75 21.78 -28.44
C GLN A 411 18.91 22.87 -27.37
N GLY A 412 18.76 24.12 -27.76
CA GLY A 412 18.91 25.29 -26.87
C GLY A 412 20.18 26.10 -27.15
N THR A 413 20.46 27.07 -26.26
CA THR A 413 21.60 27.99 -26.38
C THR A 413 22.73 27.71 -25.40
N GLY A 414 22.58 26.66 -24.59
CA GLY A 414 23.57 26.23 -23.60
C GLY A 414 24.80 25.58 -24.22
N ALA A 415 25.80 25.34 -23.39
CA ALA A 415 27.07 24.73 -23.79
C ALA A 415 27.19 23.29 -23.26
N VAL A 416 27.86 22.44 -24.04
CA VAL A 416 28.40 21.16 -23.59
C VAL A 416 29.92 21.25 -23.73
N GLU A 417 30.64 21.29 -22.62
CA GLU A 417 32.09 21.57 -22.64
C GLU A 417 32.91 20.37 -23.12
N ALA A 418 32.54 19.18 -22.68
CA ALA A 418 33.13 17.92 -23.11
C ALA A 418 32.07 16.83 -23.28
N ALA A 419 32.21 16.03 -24.34
CA ALA A 419 31.30 14.91 -24.62
C ALA A 419 32.09 13.66 -25.02
N MET A 420 31.67 12.52 -24.48
CA MET A 420 32.08 11.18 -24.89
C MET A 420 30.83 10.44 -25.40
N GLY A 421 30.84 10.00 -26.66
CA GLY A 421 29.69 9.39 -27.33
C GLY A 421 29.09 10.31 -28.40
N ALA A 422 28.05 9.83 -29.10
CA ALA A 422 27.40 10.59 -30.16
C ALA A 422 26.40 11.60 -29.60
N MET A 423 26.38 12.80 -30.18
CA MET A 423 25.40 13.85 -29.91
C MET A 423 25.00 14.50 -31.24
N THR A 424 23.72 14.78 -31.41
CA THR A 424 23.18 15.54 -32.54
C THR A 424 22.69 16.90 -32.05
N THR A 425 23.36 17.96 -32.49
CA THR A 425 22.86 19.32 -32.38
C THR A 425 22.02 19.63 -33.61
N PRO A 426 20.81 20.20 -33.50
CA PRO A 426 20.10 20.77 -34.63
C PRO A 426 21.08 21.66 -35.39
N GLN A 427 21.30 21.38 -36.68
CA GLN A 427 22.00 22.32 -37.53
C GLN A 427 21.25 23.64 -37.39
N ALA A 428 21.91 24.65 -36.81
CA ALA A 428 21.40 26.01 -36.81
C ALA A 428 21.08 26.31 -38.26
N GLY A 429 19.79 26.30 -38.60
CA GLY A 429 19.33 26.31 -39.97
C GLY A 429 20.09 27.41 -40.68
N GLU A 430 20.76 27.07 -41.79
CA GLU A 430 21.35 28.05 -42.69
C GLU A 430 20.25 29.08 -42.95
N ALA A 431 20.31 30.22 -42.26
CA ALA A 431 19.48 31.34 -42.56
C ALA A 431 19.87 31.70 -43.99
N ALA A 432 19.02 31.32 -44.94
CA ALA A 432 19.23 31.56 -46.35
C ALA A 432 19.51 33.05 -46.51
N VAL A 433 20.80 33.40 -46.66
CA VAL A 433 21.21 34.74 -47.04
C VAL A 433 20.77 34.87 -48.49
N SER A 434 19.52 35.31 -48.67
CA SER A 434 18.98 35.71 -49.96
C SER A 434 19.72 36.99 -50.36
N GLY A 435 20.88 36.79 -50.98
CA GLY A 435 21.68 37.84 -51.58
C GLY A 435 20.91 38.45 -52.74
N VAL A 436 20.38 39.65 -52.50
CA VAL A 436 19.92 40.59 -53.52
C VAL A 436 21.10 40.90 -54.45
N THR A 437 21.11 40.35 -55.65
CA THR A 437 21.90 40.88 -56.76
C THR A 437 21.13 42.04 -57.39
N GLY A 438 21.49 43.27 -57.01
CA GLY A 438 21.11 44.48 -57.73
C GLY A 438 22.31 45.01 -58.51
N ALA A 439 22.23 44.95 -59.84
CA ALA A 439 23.02 45.73 -60.78
C ALA A 439 22.10 46.74 -61.48
#